data_AF-U2J6X9-F1
#
_entry.id   AF-U2J6X9-F1
#
_cell.length_a   1.000
_cell.length_b   1.000
_cell.length_c   1.000
_cell.angle_alpha   90.00
_cell.angle_beta   90.00
_cell.angle_gamma   90.00
#
_symmetry.space_group_name_H-M   'P 1'
#
loop_
_entity.id
_entity.type
_entity.pdbx_description
1 polymer ?
#
loop_
_entity_poly.entity_id
_entity_poly.type
_entity_poly.pdbx_seq_one_letter_code
_entity_poly.pdbx_strand_id
1 'polypeptide(L)'
;MKTTISYFLTALLLVFTACSKSNDNEPEEVGDGGYVSGTYWPYAIGNQWNLVNTDDTEDTYQYLIHKSLTHEGKTYFQFKPLGIDADVELNDGFREENGVFISLHGATSQMGINTSAGTATYINTNLKVGEIWKEEVSLQISGHASGTITHFNEGRILEKAANATINGKTYKDVLKSELKKTLHNSITGHTQKIVYETWLAKGIGIIYEKTTYNDSDSESYGLVSYTVK
;
A
#
# COMPACT_ATOMS: atom_id res chain seq x y z
N MET A 1 -2.87 15.77 28.45
CA MET A 1 -4.16 16.51 28.48
C MET A 1 -5.10 15.83 27.51
N LYS A 2 -6.29 15.42 27.97
CA LYS A 2 -7.32 14.79 27.14
C LYS A 2 -7.94 15.86 26.24
N THR A 3 -7.80 15.74 24.93
CA THR A 3 -8.53 16.56 23.97
C THR A 3 -9.79 15.82 23.52
N THR A 4 -10.90 16.45 23.86
CA THR A 4 -12.28 16.06 23.69
C THR A 4 -12.68 15.90 22.23
N ILE A 5 -13.33 14.76 21.97
CA ILE A 5 -14.17 14.46 20.81
C ILE A 5 -15.30 15.50 20.72
N SER A 6 -15.47 16.11 19.54
CA SER A 6 -16.64 16.95 19.24
C SER A 6 -17.44 16.29 18.12
N TYR A 7 -18.58 15.74 18.50
CA TYR A 7 -19.61 15.23 17.60
C TYR A 7 -20.31 16.40 16.90
N PHE A 8 -20.32 16.40 15.56
CA PHE A 8 -21.34 17.14 14.81
C PHE A 8 -22.25 16.14 14.10
N LEU A 9 -23.31 15.79 14.82
CA LEU A 9 -24.45 15.00 14.37
C LEU A 9 -25.40 15.94 13.63
N THR A 10 -25.54 15.79 12.32
CA THR A 10 -26.77 16.20 11.62
C THR A 10 -27.21 15.06 10.73
N ALA A 11 -28.15 14.28 11.26
CA ALA A 11 -28.90 13.27 10.57
C ALA A 11 -29.99 13.93 9.71
N LEU A 12 -30.08 13.54 8.44
CA LEU A 12 -31.31 13.52 7.66
C LEU A 12 -31.15 12.45 6.55
N LEU A 13 -31.48 11.18 6.83
CA LEU A 13 -32.76 10.53 6.50
C LEU A 13 -33.14 10.60 5.00
N LEU A 14 -32.85 9.54 4.22
CA LEU A 14 -33.83 8.56 3.71
C LEU A 14 -33.43 7.89 2.37
N VAL A 15 -33.31 6.56 2.45
CA VAL A 15 -33.55 5.47 1.46
C VAL A 15 -33.01 5.58 0.03
N PHE A 16 -32.08 4.69 -0.33
CA PHE A 16 -32.39 3.56 -1.21
C PHE A 16 -31.59 2.32 -0.81
N THR A 17 -32.31 1.26 -0.46
CA THR A 17 -31.84 -0.12 -0.43
C THR A 17 -31.49 -0.56 -1.85
N ALA A 18 -30.21 -0.80 -2.13
CA ALA A 18 -29.78 -1.65 -3.23
C ALA A 18 -28.95 -2.81 -2.66
N CYS A 19 -29.65 -3.87 -2.27
CA CYS A 19 -29.04 -5.19 -2.13
C CYS A 19 -28.76 -5.72 -3.55
N SER A 20 -27.55 -5.58 -4.06
CA SER A 20 -27.03 -6.57 -5.01
C SER A 20 -26.42 -7.70 -4.21
N LYS A 21 -27.20 -8.75 -3.97
CA LYS A 21 -26.64 -10.07 -3.69
C LYS A 21 -25.81 -10.47 -4.90
N SER A 22 -24.49 -10.42 -4.81
CA SER A 22 -23.61 -11.34 -5.53
C SER A 22 -23.16 -12.39 -4.53
N ASN A 23 -23.90 -13.49 -4.50
CA ASN A 23 -23.37 -14.75 -4.00
C ASN A 23 -22.38 -15.22 -5.06
N ASP A 24 -21.08 -15.08 -4.81
CA ASP A 24 -20.05 -15.86 -5.51
C ASP A 24 -18.99 -16.24 -4.47
N ASN A 25 -19.27 -17.31 -3.73
CA ASN A 25 -18.23 -18.12 -3.11
C ASN A 25 -17.71 -19.08 -4.21
N GLU A 26 -16.98 -18.54 -5.17
CA GLU A 26 -16.05 -19.34 -5.97
C GLU A 26 -14.63 -18.92 -5.58
N PRO A 27 -13.70 -19.86 -5.35
CA PRO A 27 -12.31 -19.49 -5.27
C PRO A 27 -11.90 -18.94 -6.64
N GLU A 28 -11.66 -17.63 -6.72
CA GLU A 28 -11.03 -17.04 -7.90
C GLU A 28 -9.76 -17.84 -8.21
N GLU A 29 -9.65 -18.32 -9.45
CA GLU A 29 -8.39 -18.89 -9.93
C GLU A 29 -7.29 -17.84 -9.69
N VAL A 30 -6.27 -18.22 -8.94
CA VAL A 30 -5.11 -17.38 -8.67
C VAL A 30 -4.42 -17.15 -10.01
N GLY A 31 -4.71 -16.02 -10.64
CA GLY A 31 -4.01 -15.60 -11.86
C GLY A 31 -2.52 -15.42 -11.59
N ASP A 32 -1.77 -15.26 -12.68
CA ASP A 32 -0.32 -15.09 -12.66
C ASP A 32 0.05 -13.89 -11.75
N GLY A 33 0.66 -14.18 -10.58
CA GLY A 33 0.93 -13.20 -9.52
C GLY A 33 0.86 -13.71 -8.06
N GLY A 34 0.37 -14.94 -7.82
CA GLY A 34 0.33 -15.56 -6.49
C GLY A 34 1.69 -16.01 -5.93
N TYR A 35 1.78 -16.19 -4.59
CA TYR A 35 2.96 -16.60 -3.79
C TYR A 35 4.13 -17.18 -4.62
N VAL A 36 5.20 -16.39 -4.75
CA VAL A 36 6.46 -16.88 -5.31
C VAL A 36 7.32 -17.37 -4.14
N SER A 37 7.57 -18.68 -4.08
CA SER A 37 8.48 -19.25 -3.07
C SER A 37 9.82 -18.52 -3.06
N GLY A 38 10.23 -18.03 -1.89
CA GLY A 38 11.46 -17.26 -1.74
C GLY A 38 11.35 -15.75 -1.98
N THR A 39 10.15 -15.20 -2.14
CA THR A 39 9.93 -13.75 -2.18
C THR A 39 10.23 -13.06 -0.84
N TYR A 40 10.54 -11.76 -0.91
CA TYR A 40 10.61 -10.89 0.26
C TYR A 40 9.24 -10.54 0.82
N TRP A 41 8.19 -10.53 0.00
CA TRP A 41 6.84 -10.14 0.43
C TRP A 41 5.79 -11.14 -0.08
N PRO A 42 5.45 -12.15 0.72
CA PRO A 42 4.54 -13.22 0.30
C PRO A 42 3.11 -12.71 0.21
N TYR A 43 2.54 -12.78 -0.99
CA TYR A 43 1.14 -12.43 -1.24
C TYR A 43 0.24 -13.68 -1.20
N ALA A 44 -0.55 -13.77 -0.13
CA ALA A 44 -1.61 -14.76 0.04
C ALA A 44 -2.74 -14.18 0.89
N ILE A 45 -4.00 -14.48 0.52
CA ILE A 45 -5.17 -14.00 1.27
C ILE A 45 -5.15 -14.55 2.69
N GLY A 46 -5.32 -13.64 3.65
CA GLY A 46 -5.24 -13.88 5.09
C GLY A 46 -3.84 -13.74 5.68
N ASN A 47 -2.81 -13.40 4.89
CA ASN A 47 -1.55 -12.92 5.48
C ASN A 47 -1.81 -11.61 6.22
N GLN A 48 -1.20 -11.43 7.39
CA GLN A 48 -1.43 -10.30 8.28
C GLN A 48 -0.14 -9.86 8.96
N TRP A 49 -0.01 -8.54 9.15
CA TRP A 49 1.07 -7.91 9.88
C TRP A 49 0.48 -6.99 10.96
N ASN A 50 1.11 -7.01 12.13
CA ASN A 50 0.80 -6.13 13.25
C ASN A 50 2.07 -5.40 13.64
N LEU A 51 2.06 -4.09 13.43
CA LEU A 51 3.17 -3.20 13.70
C LEU A 51 2.77 -2.21 14.80
N VAL A 52 3.78 -1.69 15.48
CA VAL A 52 3.64 -0.63 16.48
C VAL A 52 4.55 0.52 16.10
N ASN A 53 4.10 1.75 16.39
CA ASN A 53 4.91 2.92 16.16
C ASN A 53 6.19 2.85 17.01
N THR A 54 7.31 3.23 16.42
CA THR A 54 8.62 3.14 17.09
C THR A 54 8.78 4.12 18.24
N ASP A 55 8.03 5.22 18.22
CA ASP A 55 8.08 6.28 19.23
C ASP A 55 6.91 6.18 20.23
N ASP A 56 5.82 5.49 19.86
CA ASP A 56 4.65 5.26 20.71
C ASP A 56 4.07 3.84 20.51
N THR A 57 4.38 2.91 21.41
CA THR A 57 3.93 1.52 21.26
C THR A 57 2.41 1.32 21.44
N GLU A 58 1.68 2.32 21.95
CA GLU A 58 0.21 2.28 22.01
C GLU A 58 -0.44 2.56 20.65
N ASP A 59 0.29 3.21 19.74
CA ASP A 59 -0.09 3.42 18.35
C ASP A 59 0.23 2.16 17.53
N THR A 60 -0.81 1.43 17.16
CA THR A 60 -0.70 0.15 16.45
C THR A 60 -1.26 0.25 15.03
N TYR A 61 -0.54 -0.32 14.08
CA TYR A 61 -0.99 -0.42 12.69
C TYR A 61 -1.06 -1.89 12.28
N GLN A 62 -2.27 -2.33 11.96
CA GLN A 62 -2.56 -3.72 11.59
C GLN A 62 -3.18 -3.76 10.21
N TYR A 63 -2.70 -4.65 9.35
CA TYR A 63 -3.28 -4.86 8.03
C TYR A 63 -3.19 -6.31 7.59
N LEU A 64 -4.12 -6.72 6.72
CA LEU A 64 -4.15 -8.05 6.12
C LEU A 64 -4.43 -8.00 4.62
N ILE A 65 -3.99 -9.03 3.90
CA ILE A 65 -4.36 -9.25 2.51
C ILE A 65 -5.74 -9.89 2.47
N HIS A 66 -6.77 -9.13 2.05
CA HIS A 66 -8.15 -9.55 2.26
C HIS A 66 -8.85 -10.06 0.99
N LYS A 67 -8.41 -9.58 -0.17
CA LYS A 67 -8.93 -9.96 -1.48
C LYS A 67 -7.86 -9.81 -2.56
N SER A 68 -8.11 -10.43 -3.70
CA SER A 68 -7.43 -10.15 -4.96
C SER A 68 -8.32 -9.29 -5.86
N LEU A 69 -7.71 -8.67 -6.86
CA LEU A 69 -8.39 -8.15 -8.04
C LEU A 69 -7.55 -8.47 -9.28
N THR A 70 -8.19 -8.43 -10.45
CA THR A 70 -7.50 -8.53 -11.74
C THR A 70 -7.46 -7.17 -12.43
N HIS A 71 -6.28 -6.78 -12.93
CA HIS A 71 -6.08 -5.60 -13.77
C HIS A 71 -5.15 -5.98 -14.93
N GLU A 72 -5.58 -5.73 -16.18
CA GLU A 72 -4.82 -6.09 -17.39
C GLU A 72 -4.36 -7.56 -17.42
N GLY A 73 -5.20 -8.47 -16.92
CA GLY A 73 -4.90 -9.91 -16.85
C GLY A 73 -3.88 -10.32 -15.78
N LYS A 74 -3.44 -9.39 -14.93
CA LYS A 74 -2.54 -9.65 -13.80
C LYS A 74 -3.29 -9.57 -12.47
N THR A 75 -2.96 -10.46 -11.55
CA THR A 75 -3.57 -10.51 -10.22
C THR A 75 -2.82 -9.59 -9.25
N TYR A 76 -3.57 -8.74 -8.54
CA TYR A 76 -3.07 -7.86 -7.48
C TYR A 76 -3.76 -8.20 -6.16
N PHE A 77 -3.01 -8.12 -5.07
CA PHE A 77 -3.45 -8.43 -3.71
C PHE A 77 -3.68 -7.15 -2.93
N GLN A 78 -4.85 -7.06 -2.29
CA GLN A 78 -5.32 -5.85 -1.64
C GLN A 78 -5.11 -5.92 -0.14
N PHE A 79 -4.52 -4.86 0.40
CA PHE A 79 -4.24 -4.70 1.82
C PHE A 79 -5.36 -3.89 2.46
N LYS A 80 -5.94 -4.43 3.53
CA LYS A 80 -6.97 -3.75 4.33
C LYS A 80 -6.44 -3.50 5.74
N PRO A 81 -6.52 -2.27 6.26
CA PRO A 81 -6.27 -2.01 7.67
C PRO A 81 -7.33 -2.68 8.54
N LEU A 82 -6.93 -3.26 9.66
CA LEU A 82 -7.82 -3.82 10.68
C LEU A 82 -8.23 -2.77 11.70
N GLY A 83 -9.47 -2.85 12.17
CA GLY A 83 -10.01 -1.91 13.16
C GLY A 83 -10.48 -0.57 12.58
N ILE A 84 -10.35 -0.37 11.27
CA ILE A 84 -10.92 0.75 10.53
C ILE A 84 -12.04 0.20 9.63
N ASP A 85 -13.29 0.48 10.00
CA ASP A 85 -14.43 0.29 9.10
C ASP A 85 -14.48 1.49 8.15
N ALA A 86 -13.66 1.44 7.11
CA ALA A 86 -13.83 2.31 5.97
C ALA A 86 -14.81 1.63 5.00
N ASP A 87 -15.98 2.23 4.78
CA ASP A 87 -16.89 1.91 3.66
C ASP A 87 -16.31 2.37 2.31
N VAL A 88 -14.99 2.52 2.21
CA VAL A 88 -14.29 2.90 1.00
C VAL A 88 -13.86 1.64 0.28
N GLU A 89 -14.30 1.51 -0.96
CA GLU A 89 -13.83 0.44 -1.84
C GLU A 89 -12.31 0.59 -2.02
N LEU A 90 -11.56 -0.35 -1.46
CA LEU A 90 -10.14 -0.46 -1.72
C LEU A 90 -9.99 -0.98 -3.15
N ASN A 91 -9.42 -0.16 -4.03
CA ASN A 91 -9.14 -0.50 -5.44
C ASN A 91 -7.63 -0.63 -5.71
N ASP A 92 -6.81 -0.33 -4.71
CA ASP A 92 -5.36 -0.46 -4.78
C ASP A 92 -4.91 -1.88 -4.44
N GLY A 93 -3.76 -2.29 -4.96
CA GLY A 93 -3.20 -3.61 -4.68
C GLY A 93 -1.75 -3.72 -5.06
N PHE A 94 -1.14 -4.85 -4.72
CA PHE A 94 0.26 -5.14 -5.03
C PHE A 94 0.40 -6.50 -5.69
N ARG A 95 1.39 -6.61 -6.57
CA ARG A 95 1.85 -7.88 -7.11
C ARG A 95 3.36 -7.92 -7.17
N GLU A 96 3.91 -9.09 -7.41
CA GLU A 96 5.32 -9.28 -7.70
C GLU A 96 5.48 -9.94 -9.07
N GLU A 97 6.50 -9.52 -9.82
CA GLU A 97 6.97 -10.22 -11.01
C GLU A 97 8.51 -10.22 -11.02
N ASN A 98 9.10 -11.40 -10.84
CA ASN A 98 10.56 -11.60 -10.87
C ASN A 98 11.35 -10.63 -9.97
N GLY A 99 10.94 -10.48 -8.71
CA GLY A 99 11.61 -9.58 -7.77
C GLY A 99 11.30 -8.10 -7.98
N VAL A 100 10.35 -7.73 -8.86
CA VAL A 100 9.82 -6.38 -8.99
C VAL A 100 8.42 -6.33 -8.38
N PHE A 101 8.28 -5.59 -7.29
CA PHE A 101 7.02 -5.31 -6.64
C PHE A 101 6.34 -4.13 -7.32
N ILE A 102 5.09 -4.32 -7.73
CA ILE A 102 4.32 -3.36 -8.52
C ILE A 102 3.06 -3.03 -7.74
N SER A 103 2.85 -1.73 -7.52
CA SER A 103 1.62 -1.18 -6.97
C SER A 103 0.62 -0.88 -8.09
N LEU A 104 -0.64 -1.21 -7.85
CA LEU A 104 -1.78 -0.74 -8.63
C LEU A 104 -2.46 0.37 -7.86
N HIS A 105 -2.67 1.50 -8.52
CA HIS A 105 -3.71 2.43 -8.17
C HIS A 105 -4.96 2.07 -8.98
N GLY A 106 -6.02 1.65 -8.30
CA GLY A 106 -7.24 1.27 -8.99
C GLY A 106 -8.04 2.46 -9.49
N ALA A 107 -8.90 2.24 -10.48
CA ALA A 107 -9.79 3.29 -10.93
C ALA A 107 -10.74 3.71 -9.79
N THR A 108 -11.03 5.00 -9.68
CA THR A 108 -11.96 5.53 -8.67
C THR A 108 -12.99 6.42 -9.32
N SER A 109 -14.19 6.47 -8.72
CA SER A 109 -15.24 7.42 -9.07
C SER A 109 -15.83 7.98 -7.78
N GLN A 110 -15.60 9.27 -7.53
CA GLN A 110 -16.10 9.95 -6.34
C GLN A 110 -16.72 11.29 -6.73
N MET A 111 -17.98 11.48 -6.37
CA MET A 111 -18.73 12.73 -6.61
C MET A 111 -18.72 13.20 -8.09
N GLY A 112 -18.69 12.24 -9.02
CA GLY A 112 -18.64 12.51 -10.46
C GLY A 112 -17.26 12.91 -11.00
N ILE A 113 -16.22 12.82 -10.17
CA ILE A 113 -14.81 12.90 -10.57
C ILE A 113 -14.28 11.47 -10.67
N ASN A 114 -13.76 11.11 -11.84
CA ASN A 114 -13.21 9.79 -12.11
C ASN A 114 -11.70 9.89 -12.26
N THR A 115 -10.96 8.98 -11.63
CA THR A 115 -9.51 8.82 -11.80
C THR A 115 -9.25 7.46 -12.47
N SER A 116 -8.45 7.44 -13.54
CA SER A 116 -8.07 6.19 -14.20
C SER A 116 -7.21 5.31 -13.30
N ALA A 117 -7.26 4.00 -13.52
CA ALA A 117 -6.28 3.10 -12.93
C ALA A 117 -4.87 3.36 -13.51
N GLY A 118 -3.85 2.90 -12.80
CA GLY A 118 -2.47 2.87 -13.28
C GLY A 118 -1.56 2.09 -12.36
N THR A 119 -0.46 1.59 -12.90
CA THR A 119 0.51 0.78 -12.15
C THR A 119 1.82 1.50 -12.02
N ALA A 120 2.50 1.33 -10.90
CA ALA A 120 3.81 1.91 -10.63
C ALA A 120 4.72 0.89 -9.95
N THR A 121 6.01 0.93 -10.28
CA THR A 121 7.04 0.18 -9.55
C THR A 121 7.07 0.64 -8.09
N TYR A 122 7.04 -0.30 -7.15
CA TYR A 122 7.13 -0.02 -5.72
C TYR A 122 8.54 -0.32 -5.19
N ILE A 123 9.04 -1.54 -5.41
CA ILE A 123 10.38 -1.99 -5.04
C ILE A 123 10.95 -2.85 -6.16
N ASN A 124 12.19 -2.62 -6.57
CA ASN A 124 12.90 -3.46 -7.53
C ASN A 124 14.11 -4.14 -6.85
N THR A 125 13.97 -5.42 -6.50
CA THR A 125 14.99 -6.17 -5.75
C THR A 125 16.22 -6.55 -6.59
N ASN A 126 16.10 -6.49 -7.91
CA ASN A 126 17.17 -6.82 -8.85
C ASN A 126 18.27 -5.75 -8.89
N LEU A 127 17.97 -4.54 -8.40
CA LEU A 127 18.95 -3.48 -8.29
C LEU A 127 20.10 -3.82 -7.35
N LYS A 128 21.28 -3.30 -7.68
CA LYS A 128 22.40 -3.24 -6.72
C LYS A 128 22.10 -2.22 -5.62
N VAL A 129 22.73 -2.38 -4.48
CA VAL A 129 22.64 -1.40 -3.39
C VAL A 129 23.12 -0.03 -3.91
N GLY A 130 22.30 1.00 -3.67
CA GLY A 130 22.56 2.38 -4.12
C GLY A 130 22.18 2.69 -5.57
N GLU A 131 21.84 1.70 -6.38
CA GLU A 131 21.33 1.91 -7.75
C GLU A 131 19.93 2.51 -7.69
N ILE A 132 19.62 3.41 -8.64
CA ILE A 132 18.39 4.20 -8.67
C ILE A 132 17.60 3.87 -9.94
N TRP A 133 16.31 3.59 -9.80
CA TRP A 133 15.35 3.58 -10.91
C TRP A 133 14.44 4.83 -10.84
N LYS A 134 13.95 5.26 -12.00
CA LYS A 134 13.00 6.37 -12.13
C LYS A 134 11.84 5.97 -13.02
N GLU A 135 10.65 6.43 -12.68
CA GLU A 135 9.41 6.14 -13.40
C GLU A 135 8.48 7.35 -13.32
N GLU A 136 7.73 7.59 -14.39
CA GLU A 136 6.66 8.58 -14.43
C GLU A 136 5.35 7.86 -14.79
N VAL A 137 4.32 8.03 -13.97
CA VAL A 137 2.99 7.46 -14.19
C VAL A 137 1.96 8.58 -14.15
N SER A 138 1.09 8.66 -15.16
CA SER A 138 0.06 9.70 -15.25
C SER A 138 -1.34 9.08 -15.22
N LEU A 139 -2.11 9.42 -14.19
CA LEU A 139 -3.50 9.01 -14.02
C LEU A 139 -4.42 10.11 -14.56
N GLN A 140 -5.36 9.74 -15.41
CA GLN A 140 -6.30 10.69 -16.03
C GLN A 140 -7.44 11.01 -15.07
N ILE A 141 -7.78 12.29 -14.94
CA ILE A 141 -8.99 12.76 -14.27
C ILE A 141 -10.02 13.14 -15.33
N SER A 142 -11.26 12.65 -15.16
CA SER A 142 -12.40 12.95 -16.04
C SER A 142 -13.72 13.13 -15.26
N GLY A 143 -14.80 13.44 -15.96
CA GLY A 143 -16.13 13.67 -15.38
C GLY A 143 -16.39 15.15 -15.13
N HIS A 144 -16.71 15.52 -13.89
CA HIS A 144 -16.93 16.91 -13.48
C HIS A 144 -15.65 17.77 -13.46
N ALA A 145 -14.48 17.14 -13.60
CA ALA A 145 -13.20 17.81 -13.75
C ALA A 145 -12.38 17.11 -14.86
N SER A 146 -11.36 17.79 -15.38
CA SER A 146 -10.46 17.23 -16.40
C SER A 146 -9.03 17.61 -16.08
N GLY A 147 -8.13 16.64 -16.09
CA GLY A 147 -6.72 16.85 -15.78
C GLY A 147 -6.01 15.53 -15.52
N THR A 148 -4.95 15.59 -14.72
CA THR A 148 -4.09 14.46 -14.42
C THR A 148 -3.56 14.52 -12.99
N ILE A 149 -3.26 13.34 -12.46
CA ILE A 149 -2.35 13.17 -11.31
C ILE A 149 -1.11 12.48 -11.84
N THR A 150 0.03 13.16 -11.82
CA THR A 150 1.31 12.63 -12.27
C THR A 150 2.15 12.21 -11.06
N HIS A 151 2.63 10.97 -11.08
CA HIS A 151 3.55 10.40 -10.10
C HIS A 151 4.95 10.42 -10.70
N PHE A 152 5.89 11.08 -10.04
CA PHE A 152 7.32 10.94 -10.31
C PHE A 152 7.92 10.08 -9.20
N ASN A 153 8.33 8.86 -9.57
CA ASN A 153 8.84 7.87 -8.65
C ASN A 153 10.37 7.74 -8.84
N GLU A 154 11.10 7.74 -7.73
CA GLU A 154 12.52 7.42 -7.67
C GLU A 154 12.74 6.40 -6.56
N GLY A 155 13.21 5.20 -6.90
CA GLY A 155 13.42 4.13 -5.93
C GLY A 155 14.81 3.54 -5.96
N ARG A 156 15.24 2.98 -4.83
CA ARG A 156 16.55 2.35 -4.67
C ARG A 156 16.56 1.30 -3.55
N ILE A 157 17.54 0.40 -3.63
CA ILE A 157 17.87 -0.48 -2.51
C ILE A 157 18.90 0.22 -1.61
N LEU A 158 18.54 0.43 -0.36
CA LEU A 158 19.40 1.02 0.66
C LEU A 158 20.41 0.00 1.18
N GLU A 159 19.97 -1.24 1.41
CA GLU A 159 20.79 -2.29 2.01
C GLU A 159 20.23 -3.69 1.70
N LYS A 160 21.13 -4.68 1.58
CA LYS A 160 20.80 -6.12 1.63
C LYS A 160 21.55 -6.71 2.83
N ALA A 161 20.87 -6.78 3.98
CA ALA A 161 21.46 -7.16 5.25
C ALA A 161 21.24 -8.66 5.55
N ALA A 162 22.23 -9.31 6.14
CA ALA A 162 22.08 -10.69 6.60
C ALA A 162 21.05 -10.81 7.74
N ASN A 163 20.93 -9.76 8.56
CA ASN A 163 19.95 -9.67 9.62
C ASN A 163 19.59 -8.23 9.98
N ALA A 164 18.43 -8.04 10.60
CA ALA A 164 18.04 -6.83 11.30
C ALA A 164 17.22 -7.19 12.54
N THR A 165 17.29 -6.36 13.59
CA THR A 165 16.49 -6.55 14.81
C THR A 165 15.43 -5.47 14.89
N ILE A 166 14.16 -5.86 14.95
CA ILE A 166 13.00 -4.98 15.15
C ILE A 166 12.24 -5.47 16.38
N ASN A 167 11.92 -4.57 17.31
CA ASN A 167 11.17 -4.88 18.54
C ASN A 167 11.70 -6.12 19.30
N GLY A 168 13.03 -6.24 19.39
CA GLY A 168 13.70 -7.35 20.09
C GLY A 168 13.74 -8.69 19.34
N LYS A 169 13.15 -8.78 18.14
CA LYS A 169 13.19 -9.98 17.28
C LYS A 169 14.16 -9.79 16.12
N THR A 170 15.04 -10.76 15.92
CA THR A 170 15.98 -10.77 14.79
C THR A 170 15.37 -11.47 13.58
N TYR A 171 15.39 -10.78 12.45
CA TYR A 171 14.95 -11.24 11.14
C TYR A 171 16.18 -11.46 10.25
N LYS A 172 16.17 -12.52 9.46
CA LYS A 172 17.25 -12.86 8.52
C LYS A 172 16.89 -12.39 7.11
N ASP A 173 17.91 -12.22 6.28
CA ASP A 173 17.79 -11.89 4.86
C ASP A 173 16.85 -10.69 4.67
N VAL A 174 17.33 -9.50 5.06
CA VAL A 174 16.56 -8.26 5.12
C VAL A 174 16.93 -7.36 3.95
N LEU A 175 15.94 -6.93 3.20
CA LEU A 175 16.05 -5.92 2.16
C LEU A 175 15.52 -4.59 2.69
N LYS A 176 16.33 -3.54 2.64
CA LYS A 176 15.89 -2.16 2.93
C LYS A 176 15.80 -1.40 1.63
N SER A 177 14.67 -0.75 1.38
CA SER A 177 14.42 0.03 0.17
C SER A 177 13.84 1.39 0.50
N GLU A 178 14.10 2.34 -0.38
CA GLU A 178 13.51 3.67 -0.35
C GLU A 178 12.76 3.92 -1.66
N LEU A 179 11.56 4.50 -1.55
CA LEU A 179 10.78 5.02 -2.67
C LEU A 179 10.43 6.48 -2.37
N LYS A 180 10.93 7.40 -3.19
CA LYS A 180 10.52 8.80 -3.21
C LYS A 180 9.44 8.96 -4.27
N LYS A 181 8.32 9.55 -3.87
CA LYS A 181 7.15 9.79 -4.73
C LYS A 181 6.80 11.27 -4.68
N THR A 182 6.78 11.91 -5.86
CA THR A 182 6.24 13.26 -6.02
C THR A 182 4.94 13.18 -6.81
N LEU A 183 3.85 13.56 -6.17
CA LEU A 183 2.51 13.63 -6.75
C LEU A 183 2.24 15.05 -7.22
N HIS A 184 1.85 15.24 -8.48
CA HIS A 184 1.41 16.53 -9.00
C HIS A 184 0.00 16.44 -9.55
N ASN A 185 -0.91 17.26 -9.03
CA ASN A 185 -2.29 17.36 -9.51
C ASN A 185 -2.43 18.59 -10.42
N SER A 186 -2.68 18.38 -11.72
CA SER A 186 -2.71 19.47 -12.70
C SER A 186 -3.94 20.38 -12.61
N ILE A 187 -4.99 19.95 -11.89
CA ILE A 187 -6.23 20.74 -11.71
C ILE A 187 -6.06 21.76 -10.59
N THR A 188 -5.46 21.34 -9.48
CA THR A 188 -5.25 22.19 -8.29
C THR A 188 -3.88 22.87 -8.27
N GLY A 189 -2.94 22.39 -9.09
CA GLY A 189 -1.53 22.78 -9.03
C GLY A 189 -0.79 22.26 -7.78
N HIS A 190 -1.46 21.47 -6.94
CA HIS A 190 -0.87 20.95 -5.70
C HIS A 190 0.21 19.90 -6.00
N THR A 191 1.28 19.94 -5.22
CA THR A 191 2.36 18.95 -5.26
C THR A 191 2.59 18.39 -3.86
N GLN A 192 2.57 17.07 -3.73
CA GLN A 192 2.86 16.35 -2.49
C GLN A 192 4.10 15.48 -2.67
N LYS A 193 5.01 15.51 -1.69
CA LYS A 193 6.17 14.63 -1.65
C LYS A 193 6.03 13.62 -0.52
N ILE A 194 6.32 12.37 -0.83
CA ILE A 194 6.28 11.26 0.12
C ILE A 194 7.56 10.44 -0.05
N VAL A 195 8.19 10.09 1.06
CA VAL A 195 9.32 9.16 1.08
C VAL A 195 8.92 7.95 1.90
N TYR A 196 8.91 6.79 1.27
CA TYR A 196 8.73 5.50 1.92
C TYR A 196 10.08 4.85 2.14
N GLU A 197 10.36 4.43 3.35
CA GLU A 197 11.42 3.47 3.66
C GLU A 197 10.74 2.18 4.10
N THR A 198 11.01 1.08 3.40
CA THR A 198 10.38 -0.22 3.66
C THR A 198 11.45 -1.27 3.86
N TRP A 199 11.36 -2.02 4.94
CA TRP A 199 12.25 -3.14 5.21
C TRP A 199 11.45 -4.43 5.11
N LEU A 200 11.91 -5.34 4.26
CA LEU A 200 11.30 -6.64 4.05
C LEU A 200 12.23 -7.74 4.55
N ALA A 201 11.71 -8.71 5.29
CA ALA A 201 12.42 -9.96 5.60
C ALA A 201 11.93 -11.08 4.68
N LYS A 202 12.87 -11.87 4.15
CA LYS A 202 12.55 -12.96 3.21
C LYS A 202 11.53 -13.94 3.79
N GLY A 203 10.45 -14.20 3.05
CA GLY A 203 9.35 -15.07 3.46
C GLY A 203 8.45 -14.50 4.55
N ILE A 204 8.66 -13.25 5.00
CA ILE A 204 7.86 -12.62 6.07
C ILE A 204 7.12 -11.39 5.54
N GLY A 205 7.72 -10.60 4.65
CA GLY A 205 7.17 -9.30 4.24
C GLY A 205 7.69 -8.16 5.10
N ILE A 206 6.85 -7.14 5.29
CA ILE A 206 7.21 -5.90 5.96
C ILE A 206 7.57 -6.17 7.43
N ILE A 207 8.79 -5.79 7.81
CA ILE A 207 9.26 -5.82 9.20
C ILE A 207 9.43 -4.41 9.80
N TYR A 208 9.57 -3.40 8.94
CA TYR A 208 9.65 -1.99 9.31
C TYR A 208 9.17 -1.14 8.15
N GLU A 209 8.49 -0.05 8.48
CA GLU A 209 8.11 0.97 7.52
C GLU A 209 8.26 2.36 8.14
N LYS A 210 8.68 3.32 7.32
CA LYS A 210 8.68 4.73 7.66
C LYS A 210 8.15 5.52 6.48
N THR A 211 7.23 6.42 6.77
CA THR A 211 6.70 7.36 5.78
C THR A 211 7.05 8.75 6.23
N THR A 212 7.61 9.56 5.32
CA THR A 212 7.91 10.98 5.54
C THR A 212 7.14 11.82 4.53
N TYR A 213 6.39 12.81 4.99
CA TYR A 213 5.59 13.71 4.17
C TYR A 213 6.24 15.08 4.08
N ASN A 214 6.40 15.60 2.86
CA ASN A 214 6.93 16.94 2.57
C ASN A 214 8.20 17.32 3.35
N ASP A 215 9.07 16.33 3.58
CA ASP A 215 10.34 16.48 4.30
C ASP A 215 10.21 16.94 5.78
N SER A 216 9.02 16.85 6.39
CA SER A 216 8.77 17.30 7.78
C SER A 216 8.25 16.19 8.69
N ASP A 217 7.03 15.72 8.43
CA ASP A 217 6.31 14.83 9.34
C ASP A 217 6.65 13.39 8.96
N SER A 218 7.03 12.57 9.94
CA SER A 218 7.31 11.15 9.71
C SER A 218 6.66 10.27 10.75
N GLU A 219 6.16 9.13 10.28
CA GLU A 219 5.67 8.05 11.12
C GLU A 219 6.47 6.79 10.78
N SER A 220 6.85 6.02 11.79
CA SER A 220 7.53 4.76 11.59
C SER A 220 7.01 3.66 12.49
N TYR A 221 6.87 2.48 11.91
CA TYR A 221 6.28 1.31 12.54
C TYR A 221 7.19 0.11 12.41
N GLY A 222 7.33 -0.66 13.49
CA GLY A 222 8.10 -1.90 13.55
C GLY A 222 7.21 -3.11 13.80
N LEU A 223 7.50 -4.22 13.15
CA LEU A 223 6.72 -5.46 13.27
C LEU A 223 6.81 -6.08 14.66
N VAL A 224 5.65 -6.46 15.20
CA VAL A 224 5.51 -7.19 16.47
C VAL A 224 5.12 -8.65 16.19
N SER A 225 4.13 -8.87 15.34
CA SER A 225 3.62 -10.21 15.02
C SER A 225 3.11 -10.28 13.59
N TYR A 226 3.12 -11.47 13.01
CA TYR A 226 2.64 -11.72 11.66
C TYR A 226 2.01 -13.11 11.53
N THR A 227 1.15 -13.26 10.53
CA THR A 227 0.68 -14.55 10.02
C THR A 227 0.98 -14.58 8.53
N VAL A 228 1.78 -15.55 8.10
CA VAL A 228 2.10 -15.76 6.68
C VAL A 228 1.83 -17.23 6.36
N LYS A 229 1.05 -17.46 5.30
CA LYS A 229 0.71 -18.78 4.77
C LYS A 229 1.68 -19.23 3.68
#